data_AF-A0A1C4DKN0-F1
#
_entry.id   AF-A0A1C4DKN0-F1
#
_cell.length_a   1.000
_cell.length_b   1.000
_cell.length_c   1.000
_cell.angle_alpha   90.00
_cell.angle_beta   90.00
_cell.angle_gamma   90.00
#
_symmetry.space_group_name_H-M   'P 1'
#
loop_
_entity.id
_entity.type
_entity.pdbx_description
1 polymer ?
#
loop_
_entity_poly.entity_id
_entity_poly.type
_entity_poly.pdbx_seq_one_letter_code
_entity_poly.pdbx_strand_id
1 'polypeptide(L)'
;MNKLYDYVINNKNENTVIIPRSCLRLCKGDYNLAAVLMELITYSYIYKDEDNFFWIKNEEFGLSLDLTVDQVRYSIKKIKKILGGSLTTYKKKIDGVPVVHYRFDEDEIIKLIKNLEEGK
;
A
#
# COMPACT_ATOMS: atom_id res chain seq x y z
N MET A 1 -14.18 32.62 0.54
CA MET A 1 -13.20 31.55 0.88
C MET A 1 -13.64 30.88 2.17
N ASN A 2 -13.65 29.55 2.21
CA ASN A 2 -14.11 28.78 3.36
C ASN A 2 -12.91 28.48 4.27
N LYS A 3 -12.87 29.14 5.45
CA LYS A 3 -11.76 29.04 6.41
C LYS A 3 -11.42 27.58 6.80
N LEU A 4 -12.43 26.71 6.90
CA LEU A 4 -12.22 25.30 7.23
C LEU A 4 -11.53 24.57 6.08
N TYR A 5 -12.00 24.77 4.85
CA TYR A 5 -11.39 24.17 3.67
C TYR A 5 -9.94 24.61 3.52
N ASP A 6 -9.65 25.91 3.67
CA ASP A 6 -8.30 26.46 3.53
C ASP A 6 -7.35 25.90 4.60
N TYR A 7 -7.81 25.74 5.84
CA TYR A 7 -7.00 25.17 6.93
C TYR A 7 -6.67 23.68 6.70
N VAL A 8 -7.65 22.90 6.25
CA VAL A 8 -7.46 21.45 6.01
C VAL A 8 -6.63 21.20 4.76
N ILE A 9 -6.79 22.02 3.70
CA ILE A 9 -6.27 21.73 2.37
C ILE A 9 -4.93 22.43 2.05
N ASN A 10 -4.59 23.54 2.68
CA ASN A 10 -3.34 24.26 2.34
C ASN A 10 -2.05 23.54 2.79
N ASN A 11 -2.13 22.48 3.61
CA ASN A 11 -1.00 21.64 4.00
C ASN A 11 -0.84 20.38 3.12
N LYS A 12 -1.31 20.46 1.88
CA LYS A 12 -1.68 19.32 1.02
C LYS A 12 -0.59 18.29 0.75
N ASN A 13 0.70 18.65 0.80
CA ASN A 13 1.78 17.77 0.34
C ASN A 13 2.32 16.83 1.42
N GLU A 14 2.18 17.17 2.71
CA GLU A 14 2.64 16.32 3.81
C GLU A 14 1.47 15.66 4.58
N ASN A 15 0.25 16.21 4.47
CA ASN A 15 -0.90 15.81 5.30
C ASN A 15 -2.04 15.12 4.51
N THR A 16 -1.80 14.64 3.28
CA THR A 16 -2.86 14.05 2.45
C THR A 16 -2.51 12.63 2.03
N VAL A 17 -3.40 11.67 2.34
CA VAL A 17 -3.36 10.33 1.77
C VAL A 17 -4.17 10.31 0.47
N ILE A 18 -3.49 10.04 -0.66
CA ILE A 18 -4.13 9.90 -1.98
C ILE A 18 -4.37 8.42 -2.26
N ILE A 19 -5.64 8.04 -2.46
CA ILE A 19 -6.02 6.66 -2.74
C ILE A 19 -6.63 6.57 -4.14
N PRO A 20 -5.97 5.91 -5.10
CA PRO A 20 -6.55 5.64 -6.41
C PRO A 20 -7.83 4.81 -6.30
N ARG A 21 -8.83 5.13 -7.13
CA ARG A 21 -10.09 4.38 -7.18
C ARG A 21 -9.88 2.90 -7.53
N SER A 22 -8.86 2.57 -8.31
CA SER A 22 -8.47 1.19 -8.63
C SER A 22 -8.08 0.40 -7.37
N CYS A 23 -7.26 1.00 -6.49
CA CYS A 23 -6.90 0.40 -5.20
C CYS A 23 -8.15 0.21 -4.32
N LEU A 24 -9.03 1.22 -4.28
CA LEU A 24 -10.27 1.12 -3.51
C LEU A 24 -11.20 0.02 -4.02
N ARG A 25 -11.30 -0.16 -5.35
CA ARG A 25 -12.06 -1.25 -5.98
C ARG A 25 -11.47 -2.61 -5.64
N LEU A 26 -10.16 -2.79 -5.78
CA LEU A 26 -9.45 -4.02 -5.37
C LEU A 26 -9.74 -4.38 -3.91
N CYS A 27 -9.78 -3.36 -3.06
CA CYS A 27 -10.05 -3.50 -1.63
C CYS A 27 -11.55 -3.49 -1.27
N LYS A 28 -12.45 -3.58 -2.26
CA LYS A 28 -13.92 -3.64 -2.07
C LYS A 28 -14.47 -2.50 -1.20
N GLY A 29 -13.92 -1.30 -1.35
CA GLY A 29 -14.34 -0.10 -0.61
C GLY A 29 -13.71 0.06 0.78
N ASP A 30 -12.82 -0.83 1.22
CA ASP A 30 -12.10 -0.68 2.49
C ASP A 30 -10.94 0.31 2.32
N TYR A 31 -11.12 1.52 2.86
CA TYR A 31 -10.18 2.63 2.73
C TYR A 31 -8.83 2.36 3.39
N ASN A 32 -8.80 1.66 4.53
CA ASN A 32 -7.55 1.34 5.20
C ASN A 32 -6.74 0.33 4.39
N LEU A 33 -7.40 -0.67 3.79
CA LEU A 33 -6.70 -1.59 2.89
C LEU A 33 -6.19 -0.87 1.65
N ALA A 34 -7.01 0.02 1.07
CA ALA A 34 -6.65 0.73 -0.14
C ALA A 34 -5.48 1.70 0.08
N ALA A 35 -5.43 2.37 1.24
CA ALA A 35 -4.31 3.22 1.64
C ALA A 35 -3.01 2.40 1.78
N VAL A 36 -3.07 1.29 2.52
CA VAL A 36 -1.90 0.40 2.70
C VAL A 36 -1.45 -0.22 1.37
N LEU A 37 -2.39 -0.57 0.48
CA LEU A 37 -2.06 -1.08 -0.86
C LEU A 37 -1.35 -0.01 -1.71
N MET A 38 -1.88 1.22 -1.72
CA MET A 38 -1.25 2.33 -2.44
C MET A 38 0.17 2.57 -1.92
N GLU A 39 0.34 2.58 -0.60
CA GLU A 39 1.64 2.80 0.02
C GLU A 39 2.63 1.65 -0.29
N LEU A 40 2.18 0.38 -0.34
CA LEU A 40 3.02 -0.73 -0.83
C LEU A 40 3.47 -0.49 -2.29
N ILE A 41 2.58 -0.02 -3.16
CA ILE A 41 2.90 0.30 -4.57
C ILE A 41 3.90 1.46 -4.67
N THR A 42 3.76 2.47 -3.81
CA THR A 42 4.72 3.58 -3.70
C THR A 42 6.10 3.06 -3.34
N TYR A 43 6.21 2.21 -2.31
CA TYR A 43 7.49 1.64 -1.89
C TYR A 43 8.10 0.70 -2.93
N SER A 44 7.30 -0.07 -3.67
CA SER A 44 7.82 -0.89 -4.77
C SER A 44 8.45 -0.07 -5.90
N TYR A 45 7.99 1.16 -6.07
CA TYR A 45 8.57 2.09 -7.04
C TYR A 45 9.85 2.75 -6.54
N ILE A 46 9.86 3.22 -5.28
CA ILE A 46 10.95 4.02 -4.72
C ILE A 46 12.13 3.16 -4.26
N TYR A 47 11.87 2.00 -3.65
CA TYR A 47 12.88 1.21 -2.95
C TYR A 47 12.86 -0.25 -3.42
N LYS A 48 13.57 -0.56 -4.50
CA LYS A 48 13.72 -1.93 -4.99
C LYS A 48 15.18 -2.36 -5.09
N ASP A 49 15.44 -3.59 -4.67
CA ASP A 49 16.74 -4.24 -4.86
C ASP A 49 16.88 -4.84 -6.28
N GLU A 50 18.01 -5.47 -6.56
CA GLU A 50 18.31 -6.08 -7.87
C GLU A 50 17.29 -7.16 -8.28
N ASP A 51 16.63 -7.80 -7.31
CA ASP A 51 15.62 -8.84 -7.51
C ASP A 51 14.17 -8.29 -7.49
N ASN A 52 14.03 -6.95 -7.52
CA ASN A 52 12.78 -6.19 -7.42
C ASN A 52 12.03 -6.38 -6.08
N PHE A 53 12.72 -6.77 -5.01
CA PHE A 53 12.14 -6.78 -3.69
C PHE A 53 12.28 -5.43 -3.00
N PHE A 54 11.26 -5.10 -2.23
CA PHE A 54 11.21 -3.92 -1.38
C PHE A 54 10.82 -4.31 0.04
N TRP A 55 11.12 -3.44 1.00
CA TRP A 55 10.73 -3.63 2.39
C TRP A 55 10.43 -2.29 3.04
N ILE A 56 9.64 -2.34 4.11
CA ILE A 56 9.26 -1.19 4.92
C ILE A 56 8.81 -1.75 6.28
N LYS A 57 9.08 -1.01 7.36
CA LYS A 57 8.62 -1.38 8.70
C LYS A 57 7.12 -1.10 8.86
N ASN A 58 6.43 -1.92 9.66
CA ASN A 58 5.00 -1.69 9.90
C ASN A 58 4.77 -0.38 10.67
N GLU A 59 5.74 0.03 11.47
CA GLU A 59 5.76 1.29 12.21
C GLU A 59 5.87 2.49 11.27
N GLU A 60 6.68 2.38 10.21
CA GLU A 60 6.82 3.42 9.17
C GLU A 60 5.52 3.55 8.36
N PHE A 61 4.90 2.43 7.98
CA PHE A 61 3.54 2.42 7.40
C PHE A 61 2.50 3.09 8.31
N GLY A 62 2.54 2.74 9.59
CA GLY A 62 1.57 3.25 10.56
C GLY A 62 1.69 4.77 10.70
N LEU A 63 2.93 5.27 10.73
CA LEU A 63 3.21 6.70 10.79
C LEU A 63 2.77 7.43 9.51
N SER A 64 3.04 6.89 8.31
CA SER A 64 2.71 7.59 7.05
C SER A 64 1.21 7.64 6.75
N LEU A 65 0.43 6.71 7.31
CA LEU A 65 -1.00 6.58 7.04
C LEU A 65 -1.90 6.89 8.24
N ASP A 66 -1.33 7.35 9.36
CA ASP A 66 -2.03 7.51 10.63
C ASP A 66 -2.77 6.24 11.10
N LEU A 67 -2.13 5.08 10.90
CA LEU A 67 -2.65 3.77 11.28
C LEU A 67 -1.83 3.15 12.42
N THR A 68 -2.51 2.36 13.25
CA THR A 68 -1.82 1.50 14.21
C THR A 68 -1.07 0.37 13.48
N VAL A 69 0.01 -0.12 14.09
CA VAL A 69 0.77 -1.28 13.57
C VAL A 69 -0.12 -2.51 13.35
N ASP A 70 -1.12 -2.72 14.20
CA ASP A 70 -2.05 -3.85 14.06
C ASP A 70 -3.01 -3.67 12.88
N GLN A 71 -3.49 -2.45 12.61
CA GLN A 71 -4.24 -2.15 11.39
C GLN A 71 -3.39 -2.40 10.14
N VAL A 72 -2.12 -1.98 10.15
CA VAL A 72 -1.19 -2.24 9.03
C VAL A 72 -1.01 -3.75 8.82
N ARG A 73 -0.68 -4.52 9.86
CA ARG A 73 -0.49 -5.98 9.78
C ARG A 73 -1.73 -6.69 9.28
N TYR A 74 -2.90 -6.31 9.80
CA TYR A 74 -4.18 -6.84 9.34
C TYR A 74 -4.42 -6.53 7.86
N SER A 75 -4.14 -5.30 7.45
CA SER A 75 -4.28 -4.86 6.07
C SER A 75 -3.39 -5.65 5.11
N ILE A 76 -2.10 -5.77 5.42
CA ILE A 76 -1.14 -6.55 4.62
C ILE A 76 -1.60 -8.01 4.48
N LYS A 77 -2.06 -8.63 5.57
CA LYS A 77 -2.58 -10.01 5.55
C LYS A 77 -3.78 -10.15 4.61
N LYS A 78 -4.68 -9.17 4.59
CA LYS A 78 -5.84 -9.15 3.68
C LYS A 78 -5.45 -8.86 2.24
N ILE A 79 -4.58 -7.88 2.00
CA ILE A 79 -4.06 -7.53 0.67
C ILE A 79 -3.40 -8.74 0.03
N LYS A 80 -2.58 -9.49 0.78
CA LYS A 80 -1.99 -10.73 0.27
C LYS A 80 -3.03 -11.77 -0.17
N LYS A 81 -4.18 -11.85 0.51
CA LYS A 81 -5.29 -12.72 0.07
C LYS A 81 -5.98 -12.19 -1.19
N ILE A 82 -6.11 -10.86 -1.32
CA ILE A 82 -6.72 -10.22 -2.48
C ILE A 82 -5.84 -10.40 -3.72
N LEU A 83 -4.54 -10.18 -3.59
CA LEU A 83 -3.58 -10.24 -4.71
C LEU A 83 -3.09 -11.67 -5.01
N GLY A 84 -3.27 -12.61 -4.09
CA GLY A 84 -2.88 -13.99 -4.30
C GLY A 84 -1.40 -14.13 -4.67
N GLY A 85 -1.13 -14.81 -5.80
CA GLY A 85 0.22 -15.02 -6.32
C GLY A 85 0.93 -13.75 -6.78
N SER A 86 0.20 -12.66 -7.02
CA SER A 86 0.76 -11.41 -7.54
C SER A 86 1.50 -10.59 -6.48
N LEU A 87 1.46 -11.00 -5.20
CA LEU A 87 2.27 -10.44 -4.13
C LEU A 87 3.09 -11.54 -3.45
N THR A 88 4.37 -11.62 -3.82
CA THR A 88 5.33 -12.49 -3.16
C THR A 88 5.84 -11.83 -1.89
N THR A 89 5.98 -12.61 -0.82
CA THR A 89 6.58 -12.14 0.43
C THR A 89 7.58 -13.15 0.95
N TYR A 90 8.72 -12.69 1.47
CA TYR A 90 9.61 -13.54 2.26
C TYR A 90 10.13 -12.78 3.48
N LYS A 91 10.67 -13.50 4.46
CA LYS A 91 11.25 -12.90 5.67
C LYS A 91 12.77 -12.93 5.56
N LYS A 92 13.40 -11.78 5.80
CA LYS A 92 14.86 -11.64 5.89
C LYS A 92 15.20 -10.80 7.10
N LYS A 93 16.38 -10.98 7.68
CA LYS A 93 16.85 -10.09 8.74
C LYS A 93 17.56 -8.89 8.12
N ILE A 94 17.23 -7.70 8.60
CA ILE A 94 18.01 -6.47 8.38
C ILE A 94 18.50 -6.04 9.76
N ASP A 95 19.81 -5.93 9.93
CA ASP A 95 20.45 -5.62 11.21
C ASP A 95 19.96 -6.50 12.39
N GLY A 96 19.77 -7.78 12.11
CA GLY A 96 19.31 -8.77 13.10
C GLY A 96 17.79 -8.80 13.34
N VAL A 97 17.05 -7.80 12.86
CA VAL A 97 15.59 -7.70 13.00
C VAL A 97 14.89 -8.38 11.82
N PRO A 98 13.95 -9.32 12.03
CA PRO A 98 13.20 -9.93 10.94
C PRO A 98 12.25 -8.91 10.29
N VAL A 99 12.48 -8.63 9.00
CA VAL A 99 11.67 -7.75 8.16
C VAL A 99 11.02 -8.57 7.04
N VAL A 100 9.82 -8.16 6.64
CA VAL A 100 9.12 -8.76 5.50
C VAL A 100 9.54 -7.99 4.24
N HIS A 101 10.03 -8.73 3.26
CA HIS A 101 10.27 -8.24 1.91
C HIS A 101 9.08 -8.61 1.02
N TYR A 102 8.73 -7.70 0.14
CA TYR A 102 7.60 -7.77 -0.78
C TYR A 102 8.11 -7.68 -2.21
N ARG A 103 7.46 -8.38 -3.13
CA ARG A 103 7.65 -8.20 -4.58
C ARG A 103 6.32 -8.38 -5.27
N PHE A 104 5.99 -7.44 -6.14
CA PHE A 104 4.82 -7.52 -6.99
C PHE A 104 5.14 -8.26 -8.29
N ASP A 105 4.18 -9.06 -8.75
CA ASP A 105 4.06 -9.40 -10.16
C ASP A 105 3.27 -8.25 -10.81
N GLU A 106 4.00 -7.31 -11.42
CA GLU A 106 3.41 -6.07 -11.95
C GLU A 106 2.39 -6.35 -13.05
N ASP A 107 2.66 -7.32 -13.93
CA ASP A 107 1.79 -7.67 -15.05
C ASP A 107 0.45 -8.25 -14.56
N GLU A 108 0.49 -9.16 -13.59
CA GLU A 108 -0.74 -9.72 -13.02
C GLU A 108 -1.54 -8.68 -12.22
N ILE A 109 -0.89 -7.73 -11.54
CA ILE A 109 -1.59 -6.62 -10.87
C ILE A 109 -2.26 -5.68 -11.87
N ILE A 110 -1.54 -5.30 -12.94
CA ILE A 110 -2.10 -4.45 -13.99
C ILE A 110 -3.32 -5.13 -14.62
N LYS A 111 -3.24 -6.44 -14.89
CA LYS A 111 -4.34 -7.25 -15.40
C LYS A 111 -5.53 -7.29 -14.43
N LEU A 112 -5.29 -7.49 -13.13
CA LEU A 112 -6.34 -7.44 -12.11
C LEU A 112 -7.05 -6.07 -12.08
N ILE A 113 -6.29 -4.96 -12.14
CA ILE A 113 -6.85 -3.61 -12.16
C ILE A 113 -7.70 -3.38 -13.41
N LYS A 114 -7.18 -3.77 -14.59
CA LYS A 114 -7.91 -3.63 -15.87
C LYS A 114 -9.22 -4.41 -15.87
N ASN A 115 -9.21 -5.65 -15.39
CA ASN A 115 -10.44 -6.45 -15.30
C ASN A 115 -11.51 -5.77 -14.44
N LEU A 116 -11.12 -5.22 -13.28
CA LEU A 116 -12.04 -4.47 -12.42
C LEU A 116 -12.59 -3.18 -13.06
N GLU A 117 -11.80 -2.51 -13.89
CA GLU A 117 -12.23 -1.31 -14.60
C GLU A 117 -13.20 -1.62 -15.75
N GLU A 118 -13.03 -2.79 -16.37
CA GLU A 118 -13.91 -3.30 -17.42
C GLU A 118 -15.16 -4.02 -16.85
N GLY A 119 -15.28 -4.16 -15.53
CA GLY A 119 -16.38 -4.87 -14.87
C GLY A 119 -16.34 -6.40 -15.07
N LYS A 120 -15.14 -6.95 -15.30
CA LYS A 120 -14.87 -8.38 -15.53
C LYS A 120 -14.29 -9.07 -14.30
#